data_AF-B6QMT7-F1
#
_entry.id   AF-B6QMT7-F1
#
_cell.length_a   1.000
_cell.length_b   1.000
_cell.length_c   1.000
_cell.angle_alpha   90.00
_cell.angle_beta   90.00
_cell.angle_gamma   90.00
#
_symmetry.space_group_name_H-M   'P 1'
#
loop_
_entity.id
_entity.type
_entity.pdbx_description
1 polymer ?
#
loop_
_entity_poly.entity_id
_entity_poly.type
_entity_poly.pdbx_seq_one_letter_code
_entity_poly.pdbx_strand_id
1 'polypeptide(L)'
;MDVPQPDEGDINVGTDIFRACWVLTGLVGAVLVFRCAVKAWIRWALPQVSAPGRIWGLEDVFFFFGYTVDILHMTLIQHSYNWGLGRHFYYLTPEEKVQALRYDFASQPCAVAAAMISRTGMMWFLLSCFANSNRRLRISIIICMIVQIVVNSITIVQIVVQCGPNPYHSVSPNDISSWQEQY
;
A
#
# COMPACT_ATOMS: atom_id res chain seq x y z
N MET A 1 -8.78 -13.34 27.77
CA MET A 1 -9.83 -14.16 27.14
C MET A 1 -9.12 -15.31 26.44
N ASP A 2 -9.35 -16.53 26.87
CA ASP A 2 -8.75 -17.71 26.26
C ASP A 2 -9.45 -18.02 24.94
N VAL A 3 -8.68 -18.02 23.86
CA VAL A 3 -9.18 -18.35 22.53
C VAL A 3 -9.49 -19.84 22.49
N PRO A 4 -10.66 -20.29 22.02
CA PRO A 4 -10.96 -21.71 21.91
C PRO A 4 -9.98 -22.39 20.96
N GLN A 5 -9.58 -23.63 21.29
CA GLN A 5 -8.69 -24.42 20.46
C GLN A 5 -9.41 -24.77 19.13
N PRO A 6 -8.79 -24.49 17.97
CA PRO A 6 -9.37 -24.88 16.69
C PRO A 6 -9.35 -26.41 16.52
N ASP A 7 -10.36 -26.96 15.85
CA ASP A 7 -10.40 -28.37 15.43
C ASP A 7 -9.31 -28.70 14.40
N GLU A 8 -8.86 -27.68 13.67
CA GLU A 8 -7.74 -27.76 12.74
C GLU A 8 -6.41 -27.57 13.51
N GLY A 9 -5.42 -28.41 13.19
CA GLY A 9 -4.07 -28.28 13.75
C GLY A 9 -3.41 -26.94 13.38
N ASP A 10 -2.15 -26.76 13.76
CA ASP A 10 -1.40 -25.55 13.41
C ASP A 10 -1.08 -25.49 11.90
N ILE A 11 -1.99 -24.87 11.14
CA ILE A 11 -1.88 -24.69 9.69
C ILE A 11 -1.58 -23.24 9.32
N ASN A 12 -0.56 -23.04 8.47
CA ASN A 12 -0.11 -21.71 8.02
C ASN A 12 -0.78 -21.32 6.71
N VAL A 13 -2.05 -20.90 6.75
CA VAL A 13 -2.80 -20.48 5.55
C VAL A 13 -2.17 -19.25 4.88
N GLY A 14 -1.49 -18.39 5.66
CA GLY A 14 -0.87 -17.17 5.14
C GLY A 14 0.19 -17.41 4.05
N THR A 15 0.84 -18.58 4.02
CA THR A 15 1.97 -18.86 3.13
C THR A 15 1.64 -18.68 1.64
N ASP A 16 0.47 -19.17 1.21
CA ASP A 16 0.08 -19.07 -0.20
C ASP A 16 -0.31 -17.65 -0.59
N ILE A 17 -0.90 -16.88 0.34
CA ILE A 17 -1.25 -15.48 0.15
C ILE A 17 0.02 -14.65 -0.04
N PHE A 18 1.03 -14.83 0.82
CA PHE A 18 2.29 -14.07 0.71
C PHE A 18 3.07 -14.40 -0.57
N ARG A 19 3.04 -15.67 -1.01
CA ARG A 19 3.62 -16.05 -2.31
C ARG A 19 2.94 -15.31 -3.46
N ALA A 20 1.61 -15.28 -3.48
CA ALA A 20 0.85 -14.56 -4.50
C ALA A 20 1.16 -13.05 -4.49
N CYS A 21 1.26 -12.44 -3.31
CA CYS A 21 1.64 -11.04 -3.14
C CYS A 21 3.02 -10.75 -3.74
N TRP A 22 4.04 -11.55 -3.43
CA TRP A 22 5.38 -11.39 -4.01
C TRP A 22 5.41 -11.54 -5.53
N VAL A 23 4.65 -12.50 -6.08
CA VAL A 23 4.52 -12.67 -7.53
C VAL A 23 3.91 -11.44 -8.18
N LEU A 24 2.86 -10.86 -7.57
CA LEU A 24 2.22 -9.65 -8.08
C LEU A 24 3.17 -8.44 -8.05
N THR A 25 3.93 -8.26 -6.97
CA THR A 25 4.94 -7.19 -6.88
C THR A 25 6.09 -7.39 -7.86
N GLY A 26 6.49 -8.63 -8.12
CA GLY A 26 7.44 -8.97 -9.19
C GLY A 26 6.92 -8.60 -10.58
N LEU A 27 5.65 -8.91 -10.86
CA LEU A 27 4.99 -8.54 -12.12
C LEU A 27 4.94 -7.02 -12.30
N VAL A 28 4.59 -6.26 -11.26
CA VAL A 28 4.61 -4.79 -11.30
C VAL A 28 6.02 -4.26 -11.58
N GLY A 29 7.04 -4.85 -10.95
CA GLY A 29 8.45 -4.52 -11.22
C GLY A 29 8.85 -4.77 -12.67
N ALA A 30 8.44 -5.90 -13.25
CA ALA A 30 8.70 -6.21 -14.65
C ALA A 30 8.05 -5.21 -15.61
N VAL A 31 6.82 -4.77 -15.32
CA VAL A 31 6.12 -3.74 -16.12
C VAL A 31 6.86 -2.39 -16.04
N LEU A 32 7.37 -2.01 -14.86
CA LEU A 32 8.17 -0.79 -14.70
C LEU A 32 9.48 -0.86 -15.49
N VAL A 33 10.20 -1.99 -15.42
CA VAL A 33 11.42 -2.20 -16.20
C VAL A 33 11.12 -2.15 -17.70
N PHE A 34 10.05 -2.80 -18.15
CA PHE A 34 9.60 -2.74 -19.54
C PHE A 34 9.35 -1.29 -19.98
N ARG A 35 8.67 -0.49 -19.15
CA ARG A 35 8.44 0.93 -19.43
C ARG A 35 9.75 1.71 -19.57
N CYS A 36 10.72 1.50 -18.68
CA CYS A 36 12.04 2.12 -18.76
C CYS A 36 12.80 1.68 -20.02
N ALA A 37 12.73 0.39 -20.37
CA ALA A 37 13.35 -0.17 -21.57
C ALA A 37 12.76 0.44 -22.84
N VAL A 38 11.43 0.58 -22.94
CA VAL A 38 10.75 1.23 -24.06
C VAL A 38 11.17 2.70 -24.19
N LYS A 39 11.23 3.46 -23.08
CA LYS A 39 11.71 4.85 -23.10
C LYS A 39 13.18 4.96 -23.54
N ALA A 40 14.05 4.05 -23.07
CA ALA A 40 15.45 3.99 -23.47
C ALA A 40 15.61 3.58 -24.94
N TRP A 41 14.79 2.64 -25.43
CA TRP A 41 14.76 2.22 -26.82
C TRP A 41 14.32 3.36 -27.74
N ILE A 42 13.24 4.06 -27.40
CA ILE A 42 12.73 5.20 -28.16
C ILE A 42 13.81 6.30 -28.26
N ARG A 43 14.56 6.55 -27.18
CA ARG A 43 15.71 7.48 -27.17
C ARG A 43 16.79 7.07 -28.16
N TRP A 44 17.08 5.79 -28.27
CA TRP A 44 18.11 5.25 -29.17
C TRP A 44 17.64 5.16 -30.63
N ALA A 45 16.36 4.87 -30.87
CA ALA A 45 15.81 4.63 -32.19
C ALA A 45 15.34 5.90 -32.92
N LEU A 46 14.95 6.97 -32.20
CA LEU A 46 14.48 8.22 -32.83
C LEU A 46 15.61 9.25 -32.98
N PRO A 47 15.82 9.83 -34.19
CA PRO A 47 16.79 10.88 -34.41
C PRO A 47 16.46 12.13 -33.57
N GLN A 48 17.48 12.74 -32.96
CA GLN A 48 17.36 13.77 -31.91
C GLN A 48 16.61 15.06 -32.29
N VAL A 49 16.22 15.24 -33.55
CA VAL A 49 15.55 16.45 -34.08
C VAL A 49 14.08 16.60 -33.68
N SER A 50 13.42 15.53 -33.23
CA SER A 50 12.03 15.57 -32.71
C SER A 50 11.93 15.15 -31.25
N ALA A 51 13.05 15.01 -30.54
CA ALA A 51 13.03 14.59 -29.14
C ALA A 51 12.51 15.73 -28.25
N PRO A 52 11.35 15.61 -27.59
CA PRO A 52 10.98 16.54 -26.54
C PRO A 52 12.05 16.46 -25.44
N GLY A 53 12.64 17.61 -25.08
CA GLY A 53 13.90 17.73 -24.32
C GLY A 53 13.93 17.18 -22.89
N ARG A 54 13.00 16.31 -22.49
CA ARG A 54 12.95 15.73 -21.14
C ARG A 54 12.34 14.32 -21.15
N ILE A 55 13.15 13.33 -21.51
CA ILE A 55 12.75 11.91 -21.62
C ILE A 55 12.54 11.26 -20.25
N TRP A 56 13.26 11.76 -19.22
CA TRP A 56 13.03 11.47 -17.82
C TRP A 56 12.17 12.58 -17.24
N GLY A 57 10.87 12.32 -17.18
CA GLY A 57 9.91 13.22 -16.57
C GLY A 57 9.86 13.00 -15.06
N LEU A 58 9.32 13.99 -14.35
CA LEU A 58 9.00 13.88 -12.92
C LEU A 58 8.02 12.71 -12.65
N GLU A 59 7.27 12.29 -13.68
CA GLU A 59 6.46 11.08 -13.70
C GLU A 59 7.21 9.79 -13.32
N ASP A 60 8.42 9.57 -13.85
CA ASP A 60 9.17 8.34 -13.61
C ASP A 60 9.64 8.28 -12.15
N VAL A 61 9.97 9.44 -11.57
CA VAL A 61 10.31 9.57 -10.15
C VAL A 61 9.13 9.15 -9.27
N PHE A 62 7.90 9.54 -9.61
CA PHE A 62 6.72 9.07 -8.88
C PHE A 62 6.53 7.57 -8.99
N PHE A 63 6.72 6.96 -10.18
CA PHE A 63 6.59 5.51 -10.32
C PHE A 63 7.65 4.74 -9.53
N PHE A 64 8.92 5.18 -9.57
CA PHE A 64 9.99 4.57 -8.78
C PHE A 64 9.77 4.74 -7.27
N PHE A 65 9.34 5.93 -6.84
CA PHE A 65 9.03 6.18 -5.44
C PHE A 65 7.86 5.32 -4.97
N GLY A 66 6.78 5.24 -5.76
CA GLY A 66 5.62 4.39 -5.46
C GLY A 66 6.00 2.93 -5.36
N TYR A 67 6.84 2.43 -6.27
CA TYR A 67 7.34 1.05 -6.22
C TYR A 67 8.25 0.79 -5.02
N THR A 68 9.07 1.78 -4.63
CA THR A 68 9.92 1.65 -3.43
C THR A 68 9.07 1.53 -2.17
N VAL A 69 8.00 2.33 -2.06
CA VAL A 69 7.05 2.24 -0.95
C VAL A 69 6.27 0.93 -0.99
N ASP A 70 5.96 0.39 -2.18
CA ASP A 70 5.34 -0.93 -2.35
C ASP A 70 6.26 -2.08 -1.87
N ILE A 71 7.55 -2.01 -2.21
CA ILE A 71 8.55 -2.95 -1.69
C ILE A 71 8.68 -2.85 -0.17
N LEU A 72 8.70 -1.62 0.38
CA LEU A 72 8.72 -1.42 1.83
C LEU A 72 7.51 -2.10 2.49
N HIS A 73 6.31 -1.88 1.95
CA HIS A 73 5.09 -2.55 2.41
C HIS A 73 5.23 -4.09 2.37
N MET A 74 5.70 -4.64 1.25
CA MET A 74 5.90 -6.10 1.12
C MET A 74 6.91 -6.65 2.14
N THR A 75 8.00 -5.92 2.40
CA THR A 75 9.01 -6.35 3.39
C THR A 75 8.50 -6.29 4.83
N LEU A 76 7.67 -5.31 5.18
CA LEU A 76 7.03 -5.22 6.49
C LEU A 76 6.09 -6.40 6.73
N ILE A 77 5.30 -6.75 5.71
CA ILE A 77 4.41 -7.91 5.74
C ILE A 77 5.21 -9.22 5.86
N GLN A 78 6.28 -9.38 5.08
CA GLN A 78 7.13 -10.56 5.18
C GLN A 78 7.74 -10.71 6.58
N HIS A 79 8.11 -9.59 7.21
CA HIS A 79 8.61 -9.61 8.57
C HIS A 79 7.52 -10.02 9.56
N SER A 80 6.29 -9.53 9.39
CA SER A 80 5.13 -9.98 10.16
C SER A 80 4.85 -11.49 10.01
N TYR A 81 4.96 -12.03 8.79
CA TYR A 81 4.84 -13.48 8.53
C TYR A 81 5.85 -14.31 9.31
N ASN A 82 7.10 -13.86 9.41
CA ASN A 82 8.12 -14.58 10.18
C ASN A 82 7.80 -14.64 11.69
N TRP A 83 7.02 -13.68 12.21
CA TRP A 83 6.51 -13.67 13.58
C TRP A 83 5.20 -14.47 13.76
N GLY A 84 4.78 -15.23 12.74
CA GLY A 84 3.61 -16.11 12.81
C GLY A 84 2.33 -15.52 12.23
N LEU A 85 2.38 -14.40 11.49
CA LEU A 85 1.21 -13.89 10.79
C LEU A 85 0.70 -14.92 9.77
N GLY A 86 -0.58 -15.29 9.86
CA GLY A 86 -1.21 -16.31 9.01
C GLY A 86 -1.32 -17.72 9.63
N ARG A 87 -0.82 -17.90 10.86
CA ARG A 87 -1.14 -19.03 11.75
C ARG A 87 -2.36 -18.73 12.61
N HIS A 88 -2.98 -19.77 13.15
CA HIS A 88 -4.10 -19.59 14.06
C HIS A 88 -3.64 -18.87 15.34
N PHE A 89 -4.39 -17.85 15.77
CA PHE A 89 -4.03 -16.98 16.89
C PHE A 89 -3.87 -17.74 18.22
N TYR A 90 -4.44 -18.95 18.33
CA TYR A 90 -4.28 -19.83 19.49
C TYR A 90 -2.84 -20.30 19.69
N TYR A 91 -2.11 -20.63 18.62
CA TYR A 91 -0.79 -21.26 18.70
C TYR A 91 0.38 -20.28 18.88
N LEU A 92 0.13 -18.97 18.80
CA LEU A 92 1.16 -17.95 18.95
C LEU A 92 1.34 -17.52 20.40
N THR A 93 2.59 -17.27 20.79
CA THR A 93 2.93 -16.62 22.05
C THR A 93 2.43 -15.16 22.07
N PRO A 94 2.16 -14.59 23.26
CA PRO A 94 1.77 -13.17 23.41
C PRO A 94 2.73 -12.20 22.70
N GLU A 95 4.02 -12.52 22.70
CA GLU A 95 5.10 -11.72 22.14
C GLU A 95 5.08 -11.76 20.61
N GLU A 96 4.91 -12.95 20.04
CA GLU A 96 4.73 -13.15 18.58
C GLU A 96 3.49 -12.42 18.07
N LYS A 97 2.38 -12.46 18.83
CA LYS A 97 1.14 -11.75 18.49
C LYS A 97 1.35 -10.24 18.36
N VAL A 98 1.99 -9.63 19.36
CA VAL A 98 2.21 -8.19 19.40
C VAL A 98 3.14 -7.76 18.26
N GLN A 99 4.21 -8.51 18.00
CA GLN A 99 5.14 -8.18 16.90
C GLN A 99 4.46 -8.35 15.54
N ALA A 100 3.79 -9.47 15.28
CA ALA A 100 3.09 -9.71 14.03
C ALA A 100 2.07 -8.60 13.72
N LEU A 101 1.21 -8.27 14.69
CA LEU A 101 0.23 -7.19 14.54
C LEU A 101 0.89 -5.83 14.33
N ARG A 102 1.97 -5.51 15.06
CA ARG A 102 2.67 -4.23 14.91
C ARG A 102 3.16 -4.00 13.48
N TYR A 103 3.79 -5.01 12.88
CA TYR A 103 4.29 -4.90 11.50
C TYR A 103 3.16 -4.91 10.48
N ASP A 104 2.06 -5.63 10.73
CA ASP A 104 0.88 -5.62 9.88
C ASP A 104 0.23 -4.22 9.83
N PHE A 105 -0.03 -3.62 11.00
CA PHE A 105 -0.56 -2.25 11.10
C PHE A 105 0.38 -1.20 10.51
N ALA A 106 1.70 -1.35 10.67
CA ALA A 106 2.68 -0.46 10.05
C ALA A 106 2.68 -0.55 8.51
N SER A 107 2.30 -1.71 7.95
CA SER A 107 2.31 -1.94 6.51
C SER A 107 1.11 -1.27 5.80
N GLN A 108 -0.07 -1.27 6.40
CA GLN A 108 -1.30 -0.70 5.84
C GLN A 108 -1.15 0.75 5.29
N PRO A 109 -0.59 1.72 6.03
CA PRO A 109 -0.42 3.08 5.50
C PRO A 109 0.60 3.14 4.36
N CYS A 110 1.63 2.28 4.36
CA CYS A 110 2.56 2.17 3.25
C CYS A 110 1.88 1.65 1.99
N ALA A 111 0.99 0.65 2.11
CA ALA A 111 0.21 0.13 0.99
C ALA A 111 -0.67 1.22 0.37
N VAL A 112 -1.39 1.97 1.21
CA VAL A 112 -2.23 3.09 0.77
C VAL A 112 -1.36 4.12 0.06
N ALA A 113 -0.26 4.55 0.68
CA ALA A 113 0.67 5.55 0.12
C ALA A 113 1.24 5.12 -1.25
N ALA A 114 1.73 3.89 -1.38
CA ALA A 114 2.23 3.33 -2.64
C ALA A 114 1.17 3.41 -3.74
N ALA A 115 -0.08 3.01 -3.45
CA ALA A 115 -1.18 3.08 -4.38
C ALA A 115 -1.57 4.52 -4.76
N MET A 116 -1.45 5.50 -3.84
CA MET A 116 -1.69 6.91 -4.18
C MET A 116 -0.64 7.41 -5.16
N ILE A 117 0.65 7.19 -4.83
CA ILE A 117 1.78 7.69 -5.61
C ILE A 117 1.72 7.13 -7.03
N SER A 118 1.44 5.83 -7.18
CA SER A 118 1.31 5.19 -8.49
C SER A 118 0.18 5.80 -9.33
N ARG A 119 -0.99 6.04 -8.73
CA ARG A 119 -2.13 6.68 -9.42
C ARG A 119 -1.84 8.14 -9.78
N THR A 120 -1.21 8.90 -8.89
CA THR A 120 -0.76 10.27 -9.16
C THR A 120 0.24 10.31 -10.30
N GLY A 121 1.21 9.39 -10.35
CA GLY A 121 2.15 9.26 -11.47
C GLY A 121 1.45 9.01 -12.81
N MET A 122 0.42 8.16 -12.82
CA MET A 122 -0.37 7.88 -14.04
C MET A 122 -1.20 9.09 -14.48
N MET A 123 -1.87 9.75 -13.55
CA MET A 123 -2.62 10.99 -13.83
C MET A 123 -1.70 12.11 -14.33
N TRP A 124 -0.50 12.25 -13.76
CA TRP A 124 0.50 13.23 -14.17
C TRP A 124 1.03 12.96 -15.59
N PHE A 125 1.23 11.69 -15.95
CA PHE A 125 1.59 11.30 -17.30
C PHE A 125 0.49 11.69 -18.31
N LEU A 126 -0.77 11.38 -18.00
CA LEU A 126 -1.91 11.76 -18.84
C LEU A 126 -2.04 13.28 -18.98
N LEU A 127 -1.83 14.02 -17.89
CA LEU A 127 -1.80 15.49 -17.92
C LEU A 127 -0.68 16.01 -18.82
N SER A 128 0.50 15.40 -18.80
CA SER A 128 1.64 15.81 -19.62
C SER A 128 1.39 15.52 -21.11
N CYS A 129 0.78 14.38 -21.43
CA CYS A 129 0.44 14.02 -22.82
C CYS A 129 -0.70 14.87 -23.41
N PHE A 130 -1.76 15.12 -22.64
CA PHE A 130 -2.98 15.78 -23.13
C PHE A 130 -3.09 17.26 -22.71
N ALA A 131 -2.05 17.84 -22.09
CA ALA A 131 -2.06 19.20 -21.53
C ALA A 131 -2.52 20.27 -22.54
N ASN A 132 -2.20 20.09 -23.82
CA ASN A 132 -2.52 21.02 -24.89
C ASN A 132 -3.78 20.66 -25.69
N SER A 133 -4.34 19.46 -25.51
CA SER A 133 -5.41 18.94 -26.36
C SER A 133 -6.80 19.31 -25.84
N ASN A 134 -7.08 19.10 -24.54
CA ASN A 134 -8.44 19.24 -24.00
C ASN A 134 -8.48 19.85 -22.59
N ARG A 135 -8.90 21.12 -22.49
CA ARG A 135 -8.97 21.86 -21.22
C ARG A 135 -9.92 21.22 -20.21
N ARG A 136 -11.04 20.62 -20.65
CA ARG A 136 -12.01 19.92 -19.77
C ARG A 136 -11.40 18.66 -19.13
N LEU A 137 -10.69 17.86 -19.92
CA LEU A 137 -10.03 16.64 -19.45
C LEU A 137 -8.91 16.96 -18.46
N ARG A 138 -8.13 18.01 -18.72
CA ARG A 138 -7.13 18.54 -17.78
C ARG A 138 -7.75 18.93 -16.43
N ILE A 139 -8.84 19.68 -16.43
CA ILE A 139 -9.52 20.08 -15.18
C ILE A 139 -10.05 18.86 -14.43
N SER A 140 -10.66 17.90 -15.14
CA SER A 140 -11.18 16.68 -14.54
C SER A 140 -10.09 15.83 -13.86
N ILE A 141 -8.94 15.64 -14.52
CA ILE A 141 -7.82 14.89 -13.93
C ILE A 141 -7.26 15.61 -12.70
N ILE A 142 -7.12 16.94 -12.73
CA ILE A 142 -6.62 17.71 -11.58
C ILE A 142 -7.57 17.59 -10.38
N ILE A 143 -8.88 17.72 -10.59
CA ILE A 143 -9.88 17.56 -9.52
C ILE A 143 -9.81 16.15 -8.94
N CYS A 144 -9.80 15.13 -9.80
CA CYS A 144 -9.72 13.73 -9.38
C CYS A 144 -8.43 13.47 -8.57
N MET A 145 -7.30 14.02 -9.02
CA MET A 145 -6.02 13.91 -8.32
C MET A 145 -6.07 14.55 -6.92
N ILE A 146 -6.67 15.73 -6.77
CA ILE A 146 -6.82 16.41 -5.48
C ILE A 146 -7.69 15.56 -4.55
N VAL A 147 -8.88 15.14 -5.01
CA VAL A 147 -9.80 14.33 -4.21
C VAL A 147 -9.13 13.02 -3.79
N GLN A 148 -8.44 12.34 -4.71
CA GLN A 148 -7.73 11.10 -4.41
C GLN A 148 -6.67 11.29 -3.34
N ILE A 149 -5.92 12.38 -3.38
CA ILE A 149 -4.89 12.68 -2.38
C ILE A 149 -5.55 12.95 -1.02
N VAL A 150 -6.60 13.77 -0.97
CA VAL A 150 -7.28 14.12 0.28
C VAL A 150 -7.91 12.88 0.92
N VAL A 151 -8.67 12.09 0.17
CA VAL A 151 -9.37 10.91 0.72
C VAL A 151 -8.38 9.88 1.26
N ASN A 152 -7.32 9.55 0.51
CA ASN A 152 -6.36 8.57 1.00
C ASN A 152 -5.52 9.10 2.17
N SER A 153 -5.22 10.40 2.22
CA SER A 153 -4.54 11.01 3.37
C SER A 153 -5.40 10.88 4.63
N ILE A 154 -6.72 11.09 4.51
CA ILE A 154 -7.66 10.83 5.61
C ILE A 154 -7.61 9.35 6.02
N THR A 155 -7.59 8.41 5.07
CA THR A 155 -7.46 6.98 5.38
C THR A 155 -6.17 6.66 6.15
N ILE A 156 -5.02 7.23 5.76
CA ILE A 156 -3.76 7.03 6.49
C ILE A 156 -3.91 7.55 7.94
N VAL A 157 -4.48 8.73 8.12
CA VAL A 157 -4.72 9.29 9.45
C VAL A 157 -5.67 8.41 10.26
N GLN A 158 -6.73 7.88 9.65
CA GLN A 158 -7.67 6.98 10.31
C GLN A 158 -6.97 5.70 10.79
N ILE A 159 -6.13 5.09 9.96
CA ILE A 159 -5.36 3.88 10.35
C ILE A 159 -4.48 4.19 11.56
N VAL A 160 -3.77 5.33 11.55
CA VAL A 160 -2.89 5.73 12.66
C VAL A 160 -3.69 6.05 13.93
N VAL A 161 -4.82 6.76 13.81
CA VAL A 161 -5.65 7.17 14.96
C VAL A 161 -6.41 6.00 15.56
N GLN A 162 -6.84 5.03 14.74
CA GLN A 162 -7.45 3.79 15.23
C GLN A 162 -6.45 2.94 16.04
N CYS A 163 -5.15 3.07 15.75
CA CYS A 163 -4.06 2.43 16.49
C CYS A 163 -3.58 3.26 17.70
N GLY A 164 -4.50 3.94 18.42
CA GLY A 164 -4.22 4.96 19.44
C GLY A 164 -3.10 4.67 20.45
N PRO A 165 -2.56 5.71 21.12
CA PRO A 165 -1.40 5.58 21.99
C PRO A 165 -1.63 4.54 23.10
N ASN A 166 -0.71 3.58 23.22
CA ASN A 166 -0.62 2.70 24.38
C ASN A 166 -0.38 3.58 25.63
N PRO A 167 -1.20 3.51 26.70
CA PRO A 167 -2.06 2.39 27.05
C PRO A 167 -3.44 2.43 26.38
N TYR A 168 -3.89 1.26 25.95
CA TYR A 168 -5.33 0.98 25.90
C TYR A 168 -5.90 1.40 27.24
N HIS A 169 -6.78 2.40 27.27
CA HIS A 169 -7.54 2.68 28.48
C HIS A 169 -8.16 1.35 28.92
N SER A 170 -7.77 0.87 30.10
CA SER A 170 -8.47 -0.23 30.73
C SER A 170 -9.91 0.24 30.85
N VAL A 171 -10.81 -0.37 30.09
CA VAL A 171 -12.25 -0.20 30.26
C VAL A 171 -12.50 -0.52 31.74
N SER A 172 -12.78 0.52 32.53
CA SER A 172 -13.17 0.33 33.91
C SER A 172 -14.46 -0.49 33.91
N PRO A 173 -14.68 -1.41 34.88
CA PRO A 173 -15.84 -2.30 34.91
C PRO A 173 -17.22 -1.63 34.76
N ASN A 174 -17.29 -0.31 34.94
CA ASN A 174 -18.50 0.50 34.79
C ASN A 174 -18.89 0.84 33.34
N ASP A 175 -18.01 0.61 32.35
CA ASP A 175 -18.33 0.81 30.92
C ASP A 175 -18.90 -0.46 30.27
N ILE A 176 -18.89 -1.61 30.96
CA ILE A 176 -19.46 -2.87 30.44
C ILE A 176 -21.00 -2.83 30.50
N SER A 177 -21.58 -2.06 31.42
CA SER A 177 -23.03 -1.94 31.56
C SER A 177 -23.69 -1.11 30.45
N SER A 178 -22.97 -0.24 29.75
CA SER A 178 -23.53 0.56 28.65
C SER A 178 -23.61 -0.21 27.32
N TRP A 179 -22.83 -1.29 27.16
CA TRP A 179 -22.89 -2.16 25.98
C TRP A 179 -23.91 -3.31 26.10
N GLN A 180 -24.43 -3.59 27.30
CA GLN A 180 -25.50 -4.57 27.49
C GLN A 180 -26.91 -4.03 27.20
N GLU A 181 -27.08 -2.72 27.01
CA GLU A 181 -28.40 -2.12 26.76
C GLU A 181 -28.71 -1.95 25.25
N GLN A 182 -27.80 -2.40 24.37
CA GLN A 182 -27.98 -2.33 22.91
C GLN A 182 -28.01 -3.68 22.18
N TYR A 183 -28.05 -4.82 22.90
CA TYR A 183 -28.36 -6.14 22.34
C TYR A 183 -29.31 -6.95 23.24
#